data_AF-A0A0G1MVS7-F1
#
_entry.id   AF-A0A0G1MVS7-F1
#
_cell.length_a   1.000
_cell.length_b   1.000
_cell.length_c   1.000
_cell.angle_alpha   90.00
_cell.angle_beta   90.00
_cell.angle_gamma   90.00
#
_symmetry.space_group_name_H-M   'P 1'
#
loop_
_entity.id
_entity.type
_entity.pdbx_description
1 polymer ?
#
loop_
_entity_poly.entity_id
_entity_poly.type
_entity_poly.pdbx_seq_one_letter_code
_entity_poly.pdbx_strand_id
1 'polypeptide(L)'
;MDRVYPKHLYEPIREEIAVSYLKHELRKLFRTVPEKNWGFMDRDISDWTHSPELATPRDFWNGFHGIAMGFKLKIGLIYHITAENIIWKKERVPLSSLWFGVELQQTKVVGAGRQPAKKLIDFYFNPLNKKERERQLEYTLKLSSGTYSRDDHPVIIIQRLEENTPILSVQDGNRRLAKAVLMGEEKILAYVGRYTTEDKFPKNFWLPTSLLLETLLFARRAYESKNEKLFSEYISVLKDMIEKSESAKYEFTNRALTTQQPFRNDVLKALGLPLD
;
A
#
# COMPACT_ATOMS: atom_id res chain seq x y z
N MET A 1 4.99 17.60 -21.53
CA MET A 1 3.81 17.75 -20.65
C MET A 1 4.29 18.35 -19.36
N ASP A 2 3.67 19.46 -18.94
CA ASP A 2 3.98 20.07 -17.64
C ASP A 2 3.56 19.12 -16.52
N ARG A 3 4.45 18.93 -15.53
CA ARG A 3 4.18 18.06 -14.38
C ARG A 3 3.28 18.80 -13.41
N VAL A 4 2.02 18.38 -13.34
CA VAL A 4 0.97 18.98 -12.52
C VAL A 4 0.99 18.48 -11.07
N TYR A 5 1.59 17.32 -10.84
CA TYR A 5 1.64 16.66 -9.54
C TYR A 5 3.06 16.73 -8.94
N PRO A 6 3.21 16.49 -7.63
CA PRO A 6 4.53 16.37 -6.99
C PRO A 6 5.44 15.37 -7.68
N LYS A 7 6.75 15.67 -7.75
CA LYS A 7 7.73 14.89 -8.53
C LYS A 7 7.78 13.41 -8.14
N HIS A 8 7.64 13.10 -6.85
CA HIS A 8 7.75 11.75 -6.34
C HIS A 8 6.65 10.83 -6.88
N LEU A 9 5.47 11.35 -7.26
CA LEU A 9 4.37 10.54 -7.82
C LEU A 9 4.65 10.01 -9.23
N TYR A 10 5.70 10.51 -9.89
CA TYR A 10 6.16 10.06 -11.20
C TYR A 10 7.38 9.13 -11.11
N GLU A 11 7.79 8.71 -9.91
CA GLU A 11 8.95 7.85 -9.75
C GLU A 11 8.63 6.41 -10.22
N PRO A 12 9.35 5.86 -11.22
CA PRO A 12 9.02 4.57 -11.81
C PRO A 12 8.99 3.41 -10.81
N ILE A 13 9.83 3.46 -9.77
CA ILE A 13 9.86 2.42 -8.74
C ILE A 13 8.54 2.31 -7.97
N ARG A 14 7.80 3.42 -7.79
CA ARG A 14 6.52 3.40 -7.08
C ARG A 14 5.45 2.69 -7.90
N GLU A 15 5.43 2.98 -9.19
CA GLU A 15 4.57 2.28 -10.16
C GLU A 15 4.95 0.79 -10.23
N GLU A 16 6.24 0.47 -10.28
CA GLU A 16 6.75 -0.91 -10.27
C GLU A 16 6.26 -1.69 -9.03
N ILE A 17 6.28 -1.08 -7.84
CA ILE A 17 5.77 -1.68 -6.61
C ILE A 17 4.27 -1.95 -6.71
N ALA A 18 3.49 -0.96 -7.15
CA ALA A 18 2.04 -1.06 -7.29
C ALA A 18 1.65 -2.16 -8.30
N VAL A 19 2.28 -2.17 -9.47
CA VAL A 19 2.10 -3.19 -10.51
C VAL A 19 2.48 -4.58 -9.98
N SER A 20 3.65 -4.70 -9.33
CA SER A 20 4.10 -5.97 -8.75
C SER A 20 3.13 -6.48 -7.68
N TYR A 21 2.55 -5.59 -6.88
CA TYR A 21 1.55 -5.92 -5.87
C TYR A 21 0.25 -6.44 -6.52
N LEU A 22 -0.27 -5.73 -7.52
CA LEU A 22 -1.49 -6.13 -8.24
C LEU A 22 -1.31 -7.49 -8.93
N LYS A 23 -0.21 -7.70 -9.66
CA LYS A 23 0.10 -9.00 -10.28
C LYS A 23 0.07 -10.13 -9.24
N HIS A 24 0.66 -9.89 -8.07
CA HIS A 24 0.67 -10.88 -7.00
C HIS A 24 -0.74 -11.20 -6.47
N GLU A 25 -1.50 -10.18 -6.11
CA GLU A 25 -2.82 -10.36 -5.49
C GLU A 25 -3.87 -10.88 -6.48
N LEU A 26 -3.87 -10.44 -7.74
CA LEU A 26 -4.79 -10.96 -8.75
C LEU A 26 -4.52 -12.45 -9.03
N ARG A 27 -3.25 -12.88 -9.10
CA ARG A 27 -2.89 -14.30 -9.17
C ARG A 27 -3.35 -15.11 -7.96
N LYS A 28 -3.44 -14.48 -6.78
CA LYS A 28 -3.93 -15.12 -5.55
C LYS A 28 -5.44 -15.30 -5.55
N LEU A 29 -6.16 -14.33 -6.10
CA LEU A 29 -7.62 -14.31 -6.17
C LEU A 29 -8.13 -15.22 -7.29
N PHE A 30 -7.54 -15.16 -8.47
CA PHE A 30 -8.00 -15.88 -9.66
C PHE A 30 -7.26 -17.19 -9.90
N ARG A 31 -7.37 -18.12 -8.94
CA ARG A 31 -6.63 -19.40 -8.97
C ARG A 31 -7.03 -20.32 -10.13
N THR A 32 -8.21 -20.13 -10.70
CA THR A 32 -8.77 -20.94 -11.80
C THR A 32 -8.28 -20.52 -13.18
N VAL A 33 -7.58 -19.38 -13.29
CA VAL A 33 -7.06 -18.89 -14.58
C VAL A 33 -5.92 -19.81 -15.06
N PRO A 34 -5.94 -20.30 -16.31
CA PRO A 34 -4.85 -21.10 -16.88
C PRO A 34 -3.52 -20.36 -16.97
N GLU A 35 -2.39 -21.07 -16.79
CA GLU A 35 -1.04 -20.47 -16.73
C GLU A 35 -0.71 -19.59 -17.93
N LYS A 36 -1.01 -20.12 -19.12
CA LYS A 36 -0.77 -19.46 -20.41
C LYS A 36 -1.43 -18.08 -20.52
N ASN A 37 -2.48 -17.82 -19.72
CA ASN A 37 -3.20 -16.55 -19.73
C ASN A 37 -2.55 -15.50 -18.83
N TRP A 38 -1.73 -15.89 -17.85
CA TRP A 38 -1.08 -14.95 -16.95
C TRP A 38 -0.05 -14.05 -17.65
N GLY A 39 0.56 -14.52 -18.75
CA GLY A 39 1.43 -13.68 -19.56
C GLY A 39 0.71 -12.49 -20.19
N PHE A 40 -0.55 -12.67 -20.59
CA PHE A 40 -1.41 -11.59 -21.10
C PHE A 40 -1.88 -10.69 -19.97
N MET A 41 -2.39 -11.25 -18.87
CA MET A 41 -2.85 -10.45 -17.73
C MET A 41 -1.72 -9.61 -17.10
N ASP A 42 -0.52 -10.17 -16.95
CA ASP A 42 0.63 -9.44 -16.43
C ASP A 42 1.05 -8.31 -17.37
N ARG A 43 0.90 -8.50 -18.68
CA ARG A 43 1.15 -7.45 -19.66
C ARG A 43 0.10 -6.34 -19.54
N ASP A 44 -1.18 -6.69 -19.49
CA ASP A 44 -2.28 -5.72 -19.36
C ASP A 44 -2.11 -4.87 -18.09
N ILE A 45 -1.78 -5.48 -16.95
CA ILE A 45 -1.53 -4.76 -15.69
C ILE A 45 -0.30 -3.84 -15.81
N SER A 46 0.74 -4.27 -16.52
CA SER A 46 1.94 -3.46 -16.78
C SER A 46 1.70 -2.33 -17.78
N ASP A 47 0.80 -2.52 -18.74
CA ASP A 47 0.52 -1.55 -19.79
C ASP A 47 -0.50 -0.51 -19.33
N TRP A 48 -1.19 -0.73 -18.20
CA TRP A 48 -2.02 0.32 -17.57
C TRP A 48 -1.26 1.61 -17.24
N THR A 49 0.04 1.55 -16.97
CA THR A 49 0.87 2.76 -16.78
C THR A 49 1.22 3.45 -18.09
N HIS A 50 1.02 2.79 -19.23
CA HIS A 50 1.44 3.23 -20.57
C HIS A 50 0.26 3.46 -21.52
N SER A 51 -0.97 3.16 -21.10
CA SER A 51 -2.19 3.50 -21.85
C SER A 51 -2.30 5.02 -21.94
N PRO A 52 -2.46 5.61 -23.15
CA PRO A 52 -2.64 7.04 -23.33
C PRO A 52 -3.77 7.63 -22.47
N GLU A 53 -4.78 6.83 -22.17
CA GLU A 53 -5.94 7.17 -21.33
C GLU A 53 -5.65 7.11 -19.82
N LEU A 54 -4.58 6.43 -19.40
CA LEU A 54 -4.16 6.25 -18.00
C LEU A 54 -2.75 6.79 -17.69
N ALA A 55 -2.10 7.43 -18.68
CA ALA A 55 -0.70 7.87 -18.62
C ALA A 55 -0.44 9.08 -17.72
N THR A 56 -1.42 9.51 -16.91
CA THR A 56 -1.22 10.53 -15.88
C THR A 56 -1.11 9.86 -14.51
N PRO A 57 -0.32 10.39 -13.56
CA PRO A 57 -0.28 9.85 -12.20
C PRO A 57 -1.67 9.72 -11.58
N ARG A 58 -2.58 10.65 -11.88
CA ARG A 58 -3.96 10.61 -11.38
C ARG A 58 -4.67 9.35 -11.78
N ASP A 59 -4.70 9.05 -13.07
CA ASP A 59 -5.47 7.94 -13.60
C ASP A 59 -4.88 6.61 -13.13
N PHE A 60 -3.54 6.52 -13.10
CA PHE A 60 -2.85 5.36 -12.54
C PHE A 60 -3.14 5.16 -11.04
N TRP A 61 -2.94 6.17 -10.20
CA TRP A 61 -3.10 6.02 -8.74
C TRP A 61 -4.57 5.87 -8.33
N ASN A 62 -5.51 6.52 -9.01
CA ASN A 62 -6.94 6.27 -8.83
C ASN A 62 -7.34 4.87 -9.32
N GLY A 63 -6.78 4.39 -10.44
CA GLY A 63 -7.00 3.03 -10.94
C GLY A 63 -6.49 1.97 -9.97
N PHE A 64 -5.25 2.12 -9.49
CA PHE A 64 -4.68 1.27 -8.45
C PHE A 64 -5.57 1.23 -7.20
N HIS A 65 -6.00 2.40 -6.72
CA HIS A 65 -6.92 2.50 -5.58
C HIS A 65 -8.25 1.79 -5.84
N GLY A 66 -8.88 2.04 -7.00
CA GLY A 66 -10.17 1.44 -7.36
C GLY A 66 -10.11 -0.09 -7.40
N ILE A 67 -9.04 -0.65 -7.95
CA ILE A 67 -8.80 -2.10 -7.98
C ILE A 67 -8.56 -2.63 -6.56
N ALA A 68 -7.71 -1.96 -5.80
CA ALA A 68 -7.43 -2.36 -4.43
C ALA A 68 -8.69 -2.36 -3.56
N MET A 69 -9.56 -1.35 -3.71
CA MET A 69 -10.86 -1.32 -3.04
C MET A 69 -11.79 -2.44 -3.53
N GLY A 70 -11.96 -2.57 -4.84
CA GLY A 70 -12.90 -3.53 -5.44
C GLY A 70 -12.60 -4.99 -5.05
N PHE A 71 -11.31 -5.34 -4.93
CA PHE A 71 -10.86 -6.67 -4.52
C PHE A 71 -10.54 -6.78 -3.02
N LYS A 72 -10.83 -5.76 -2.21
CA LYS A 72 -10.54 -5.72 -0.75
C LYS A 72 -9.07 -6.02 -0.44
N LEU A 73 -8.17 -5.50 -1.26
CA LEU A 73 -6.72 -5.55 -1.08
C LEU A 73 -6.29 -4.54 0.01
N LYS A 74 -4.97 -4.48 0.29
CA LYS A 74 -4.41 -3.58 1.31
C LYS A 74 -4.42 -2.13 0.83
N ILE A 75 -5.57 -1.47 0.96
CA ILE A 75 -5.80 -0.10 0.51
C ILE A 75 -4.79 0.91 1.08
N GLY A 76 -4.42 0.79 2.36
CA GLY A 76 -3.47 1.69 3.03
C GLY A 76 -2.03 1.60 2.51
N LEU A 77 -1.73 0.62 1.65
CA LEU A 77 -0.43 0.51 1.01
C LEU A 77 -0.18 1.69 0.04
N ILE A 78 -1.23 2.22 -0.60
CA ILE A 78 -1.09 3.35 -1.54
C ILE A 78 -0.43 4.55 -0.88
N TYR A 79 -0.80 4.86 0.37
CA TYR A 79 -0.26 6.00 1.11
C TYR A 79 1.24 5.87 1.33
N HIS A 80 1.73 4.66 1.55
CA HIS A 80 3.15 4.42 1.73
C HIS A 80 3.90 4.39 0.40
N ILE A 81 3.34 3.74 -0.63
CA ILE A 81 3.95 3.70 -1.96
C ILE A 81 4.13 5.12 -2.49
N THR A 82 3.16 5.99 -2.24
CA THR A 82 3.12 7.34 -2.82
C THR A 82 3.67 8.44 -1.90
N ALA A 83 4.06 8.15 -0.66
CA ALA A 83 4.59 9.18 0.23
C ALA A 83 5.93 9.74 -0.22
N GLU A 84 6.03 11.07 -0.29
CA GLU A 84 7.25 11.78 -0.62
C GLU A 84 8.43 11.44 0.30
N ASN A 85 8.16 11.29 1.59
CA ASN A 85 9.18 11.05 2.61
C ASN A 85 9.59 9.57 2.74
N ILE A 86 9.22 8.72 1.79
CA ILE A 86 9.68 7.32 1.72
C ILE A 86 10.53 7.13 0.48
N ILE A 87 11.80 6.75 0.70
CA ILE A 87 12.71 6.35 -0.37
C ILE A 87 12.57 4.84 -0.58
N TRP A 88 12.25 4.46 -1.80
CA TRP A 88 12.13 3.07 -2.21
C TRP A 88 13.41 2.56 -2.86
N LYS A 89 13.79 1.31 -2.55
CA LYS A 89 14.85 0.57 -3.24
C LYS A 89 14.44 -0.89 -3.43
N LYS A 90 14.77 -1.47 -4.58
CA LYS A 90 14.64 -2.92 -4.82
C LYS A 90 15.97 -3.59 -4.51
N GLU A 91 16.00 -4.46 -3.50
CA GLU A 91 17.24 -5.07 -3.01
C GLU A 91 17.01 -6.44 -2.36
N ARG A 92 18.08 -7.23 -2.19
CA ARG A 92 18.04 -8.47 -1.41
C ARG A 92 18.37 -8.18 0.05
N VAL A 93 17.43 -8.45 0.94
CA VAL A 93 17.54 -8.11 2.37
C VAL A 93 17.80 -9.37 3.20
N PRO A 94 18.76 -9.37 4.15
CA PRO A 94 18.97 -10.49 5.07
C PRO A 94 17.71 -10.82 5.87
N LEU A 95 17.31 -12.10 5.89
CA LEU A 95 16.09 -12.51 6.59
C LEU A 95 16.14 -12.13 8.07
N SER A 96 17.30 -12.26 8.71
CA SER A 96 17.51 -11.97 10.14
C SER A 96 17.27 -10.50 10.53
N SER A 97 17.28 -9.58 9.56
CA SER A 97 17.00 -8.15 9.80
C SER A 97 15.51 -7.79 9.74
N LEU A 98 14.66 -8.75 9.34
CA LEU A 98 13.25 -8.52 9.05
C LEU A 98 12.34 -8.83 10.23
N TRP A 99 11.19 -8.17 10.23
CA TRP A 99 10.08 -8.42 11.12
C TRP A 99 8.85 -8.82 10.33
N PHE A 100 8.12 -9.80 10.86
CA PHE A 100 6.80 -10.15 10.35
C PHE A 100 5.82 -9.01 10.67
N GLY A 101 5.11 -8.52 9.66
CA GLY A 101 4.10 -7.48 9.81
C GLY A 101 2.79 -7.98 10.41
N VAL A 102 2.55 -9.29 10.35
CA VAL A 102 1.37 -9.98 10.87
C VAL A 102 1.77 -11.23 11.64
N GLU A 103 0.91 -11.70 12.53
CA GLU A 103 1.06 -13.01 13.16
C GLU A 103 0.66 -14.12 12.18
N LEU A 104 1.50 -15.16 12.08
CA LEU A 104 1.26 -16.36 11.28
C LEU A 104 1.30 -17.59 12.18
N GLN A 105 0.77 -18.72 11.70
CA GLN A 105 0.90 -20.00 12.41
C GLN A 105 2.37 -20.34 12.72
N GLN A 106 3.27 -20.02 11.79
CA GLN A 106 4.72 -20.22 11.92
C GLN A 106 5.38 -19.28 12.92
N THR A 107 4.79 -18.11 13.23
CA THR A 107 5.39 -17.18 14.20
C THR A 107 4.91 -17.44 15.62
N LYS A 108 3.73 -18.05 15.79
CA LYS A 108 3.13 -18.35 17.12
C LYS A 108 4.00 -19.24 18.01
N VAL A 109 4.84 -20.09 17.41
CA VAL A 109 5.74 -20.99 18.15
C VAL A 109 6.85 -20.26 18.90
N VAL A 110 7.19 -19.02 18.50
CA VAL A 110 8.24 -18.22 19.16
C VAL A 110 7.70 -17.05 19.99
N GLY A 111 6.38 -16.83 19.98
CA GLY A 111 5.73 -15.77 20.74
C GLY A 111 4.45 -15.24 20.09
N ALA A 112 3.65 -14.53 20.87
CA ALA A 112 2.44 -13.86 20.40
C ALA A 112 2.76 -12.55 19.65
N GLY A 113 1.92 -12.18 18.69
CA GLY A 113 2.03 -10.93 17.96
C GLY A 113 3.10 -10.93 16.86
N ARG A 114 3.62 -9.74 16.53
CA ARG A 114 4.63 -9.53 15.49
C ARG A 114 5.99 -10.00 16.01
N GLN A 115 6.68 -10.82 15.21
CA GLN A 115 7.94 -11.42 15.61
C GLN A 115 9.08 -11.04 14.66
N PRO A 116 10.31 -10.86 15.15
CA PRO A 116 11.49 -10.78 14.30
C PRO A 116 11.75 -12.14 13.65
N ALA A 117 12.11 -12.13 12.37
CA ALA A 117 12.44 -13.34 11.64
C ALA A 117 13.66 -14.08 12.22
N LYS A 118 14.58 -13.35 12.86
CA LYS A 118 15.69 -13.94 13.62
C LYS A 118 15.24 -14.97 14.66
N LYS A 119 14.18 -14.68 15.42
CA LYS A 119 13.66 -15.64 16.41
C LYS A 119 13.16 -16.93 15.76
N LEU A 120 12.54 -16.84 14.58
CA LEU A 120 12.07 -18.01 13.84
C LEU A 120 13.26 -18.82 13.30
N ILE A 121 14.30 -18.15 12.79
CA ILE A 121 15.54 -18.80 12.35
C ILE A 121 16.16 -19.55 13.53
N ASP A 122 16.38 -18.88 14.66
CA ASP A 122 16.99 -19.47 15.85
C ASP A 122 16.17 -20.68 16.36
N PHE A 123 14.84 -20.60 16.31
CA PHE A 123 13.96 -21.71 16.70
C PHE A 123 14.01 -22.87 15.72
N TYR A 124 13.75 -22.66 14.42
CA TYR A 124 13.59 -23.74 13.45
C TYR A 124 14.91 -24.42 13.05
N PHE A 125 16.05 -23.75 13.22
CA PHE A 125 17.37 -24.30 12.95
C PHE A 125 18.04 -24.91 14.19
N ASN A 126 17.40 -24.84 15.35
CA ASN A 126 17.78 -25.68 16.48
C ASN A 126 17.52 -27.16 16.13
N PRO A 127 18.51 -28.07 16.27
CA PRO A 127 18.35 -29.49 15.98
C PRO A 127 17.12 -30.15 16.65
N LEU A 128 16.74 -29.68 17.83
CA LEU A 128 15.57 -30.19 18.57
C LEU A 128 14.24 -29.92 17.85
N ASN A 129 14.19 -28.90 16.99
CA ASN A 129 12.97 -28.45 16.31
C ASN A 129 12.88 -28.89 14.85
N LYS A 130 13.78 -29.78 14.38
CA LYS A 130 13.82 -30.22 12.97
C LYS A 130 12.47 -30.75 12.47
N LYS A 131 11.78 -31.59 13.25
CA LYS A 131 10.47 -32.14 12.89
C LYS A 131 9.40 -31.04 12.75
N GLU A 132 9.44 -30.04 13.62
CA GLU A 132 8.50 -28.92 13.57
C GLU A 132 8.76 -28.02 12.36
N ARG A 133 10.04 -27.79 12.02
CA ARG A 133 10.44 -27.10 10.78
C ARG A 133 9.90 -27.81 9.55
N GLU A 134 10.10 -29.13 9.44
CA GLU A 134 9.62 -29.96 8.33
C GLU A 134 8.09 -29.89 8.20
N ARG A 135 7.37 -30.02 9.31
CA ARG A 135 5.90 -29.91 9.36
C ARG A 135 5.41 -28.54 8.86
N GLN A 136 6.04 -27.46 9.31
CA GLN A 136 5.63 -26.10 8.94
C GLN A 136 6.01 -25.76 7.49
N LEU A 137 7.13 -26.31 6.99
CA LEU A 137 7.50 -26.19 5.59
C LEU A 137 6.47 -26.90 4.70
N GLU A 138 6.10 -28.14 5.04
CA GLU A 138 5.08 -28.88 4.30
C GLU A 138 3.73 -28.14 4.30
N TYR A 139 3.30 -27.63 5.45
CA TYR A 139 2.10 -26.80 5.55
C TYR A 139 2.17 -25.56 4.64
N THR A 140 3.30 -24.85 4.66
CA THR A 140 3.51 -23.65 3.84
C THR A 140 3.50 -23.98 2.34
N LEU A 141 4.09 -25.11 1.95
CA LEU A 141 4.07 -25.59 0.57
C LEU A 141 2.67 -26.01 0.14
N LYS A 142 1.86 -26.63 1.01
CA LYS A 142 0.45 -26.96 0.71
C LYS A 142 -0.41 -25.72 0.48
N LEU A 143 -0.19 -24.64 1.24
CA LEU A 143 -0.86 -23.35 1.00
C LEU A 143 -0.50 -22.72 -0.35
N SER A 144 0.61 -23.18 -0.94
CA SER A 144 1.15 -22.74 -2.23
C SER A 144 0.81 -23.74 -3.35
N SER A 145 0.51 -24.99 -3.01
CA SER A 145 0.14 -26.06 -3.95
C SER A 145 -1.17 -25.73 -4.68
N GLY A 146 -1.19 -25.94 -6.00
CA GLY A 146 -2.31 -25.59 -6.87
C GLY A 146 -2.42 -24.11 -7.22
N THR A 147 -1.44 -23.29 -6.85
CA THR A 147 -1.33 -21.90 -7.28
C THR A 147 0.01 -21.69 -7.98
N TYR A 148 0.03 -20.96 -9.10
CA TYR A 148 1.25 -20.68 -9.87
C TYR A 148 2.37 -20.10 -9.00
N SER A 149 3.64 -20.31 -9.43
CA SER A 149 4.80 -19.76 -8.72
C SER A 149 4.64 -18.25 -8.57
N ARG A 150 4.57 -17.82 -7.31
CA ARG A 150 4.49 -16.42 -6.87
C ARG A 150 5.54 -16.12 -5.81
N ASP A 151 6.38 -17.12 -5.52
CA ASP A 151 7.36 -17.06 -4.44
C ASP A 151 8.54 -16.17 -4.82
N ASP A 152 8.78 -15.99 -6.11
CA ASP A 152 9.82 -15.11 -6.66
C ASP A 152 9.41 -13.63 -6.70
N HIS A 153 8.13 -13.31 -6.44
CA HIS A 153 7.67 -11.93 -6.38
C HIS A 153 8.28 -11.22 -5.16
N PRO A 154 8.85 -10.01 -5.32
CA PRO A 154 9.43 -9.26 -4.21
C PRO A 154 8.44 -9.07 -3.06
N VAL A 155 8.93 -9.16 -1.82
CA VAL A 155 8.15 -8.73 -0.65
C VAL A 155 8.15 -7.20 -0.55
N ILE A 156 7.17 -6.62 0.13
CA ILE A 156 7.12 -5.17 0.38
C ILE A 156 7.44 -4.93 1.84
N ILE A 157 8.50 -4.17 2.09
CA ILE A 157 9.04 -3.86 3.41
C ILE A 157 8.94 -2.37 3.63
N ILE A 158 8.50 -1.97 4.82
CA ILE A 158 8.46 -0.57 5.24
C ILE A 158 9.15 -0.47 6.60
N GLN A 159 10.06 0.50 6.71
CA GLN A 159 10.66 0.86 7.98
C GLN A 159 9.59 1.43 8.93
N ARG A 160 9.51 0.96 10.17
CA ARG A 160 8.63 1.55 11.20
C ARG A 160 9.33 1.61 12.54
N LEU A 161 8.76 2.32 13.51
CA LEU A 161 9.24 2.28 14.89
C LEU A 161 8.56 1.13 15.65
N GLU A 162 9.36 0.38 16.40
CA GLU A 162 8.93 -0.59 17.41
C GLU A 162 9.70 -0.21 18.67
N GLU A 163 9.01 0.20 19.74
CA GLU A 163 9.66 0.71 20.97
C GLU A 163 10.75 1.77 20.68
N ASN A 164 10.42 2.75 19.81
CA ASN A 164 11.33 3.80 19.33
C ASN A 164 12.55 3.32 18.54
N THR A 165 12.64 2.02 18.23
CA THR A 165 13.72 1.46 17.40
C THR A 165 13.23 1.26 15.96
N PRO A 166 13.98 1.72 14.94
CA PRO A 166 13.60 1.47 13.55
C PRO A 166 13.77 0.00 13.19
N ILE A 167 12.69 -0.63 12.72
CA ILE A 167 12.66 -2.01 12.24
C ILE A 167 12.18 -2.10 10.80
N LEU A 168 12.62 -3.12 10.07
CA LEU A 168 12.16 -3.43 8.72
C LEU A 168 11.00 -4.43 8.77
N SER A 169 9.77 -3.93 8.61
CA SER A 169 8.57 -4.74 8.73
C SER A 169 7.99 -5.13 7.37
N VAL A 170 7.72 -6.42 7.18
CA VAL A 170 7.10 -6.95 5.96
C VAL A 170 5.61 -6.61 5.94
N GLN A 171 5.24 -5.65 5.10
CA GLN A 171 3.85 -5.25 4.87
C GLN A 171 3.15 -6.21 3.91
N ASP A 172 3.86 -6.71 2.89
CA ASP A 172 3.34 -7.72 1.97
C ASP A 172 4.33 -8.85 1.71
N GLY A 173 3.83 -10.09 1.64
CA GLY A 173 4.67 -11.27 1.45
C GLY A 173 5.13 -11.95 2.74
N ASN A 174 4.43 -11.78 3.86
CA ASN A 174 4.76 -12.47 5.13
C ASN A 174 4.86 -13.99 4.99
N ARG A 175 4.02 -14.63 4.15
CA ARG A 175 4.13 -16.07 3.88
C ARG A 175 5.38 -16.44 3.08
N ARG A 176 5.80 -15.58 2.13
CA ARG A 176 7.07 -15.76 1.40
C ARG A 176 8.27 -15.64 2.33
N LEU A 177 8.24 -14.68 3.27
CA LEU A 177 9.25 -14.59 4.33
C LEU A 177 9.28 -15.88 5.19
N ALA A 178 8.12 -16.37 5.64
CA ALA A 178 8.06 -17.60 6.43
C ALA A 178 8.62 -18.81 5.65
N LYS A 179 8.27 -18.92 4.37
CA LYS A 179 8.80 -19.96 3.47
C LYS A 179 10.33 -19.86 3.35
N ALA A 180 10.86 -18.67 3.04
CA ALA A 180 12.30 -18.43 2.92
C ALA A 180 13.05 -18.79 4.20
N VAL A 181 12.52 -18.42 5.38
CA VAL A 181 13.07 -18.83 6.68
C VAL A 181 13.08 -20.35 6.80
N LEU A 182 11.95 -21.03 6.57
CA LEU A 182 11.86 -22.49 6.70
C LEU A 182 12.74 -23.23 5.70
N MET A 183 12.99 -22.66 4.52
CA MET A 183 13.92 -23.21 3.52
C MET A 183 15.39 -22.95 3.87
N GLY A 184 15.69 -22.03 4.79
CA GLY A 184 17.05 -21.68 5.17
C GLY A 184 17.73 -20.73 4.20
N GLU A 185 16.95 -19.91 3.51
CA GLU A 185 17.49 -18.83 2.70
C GLU A 185 18.13 -17.75 3.59
N GLU A 186 19.18 -17.11 3.10
CA GLU A 186 19.83 -16.01 3.84
C GLU A 186 19.18 -14.67 3.56
N LYS A 187 18.65 -14.47 2.34
CA LYS A 187 18.16 -13.18 1.85
C LYS A 187 16.91 -13.35 0.98
N ILE A 188 16.00 -12.38 1.04
CA ILE A 188 14.81 -12.32 0.19
C ILE A 188 14.83 -11.06 -0.67
N LEU A 189 14.33 -11.15 -1.91
CA LEU A 189 14.15 -10.00 -2.78
C LEU A 189 12.98 -9.14 -2.28
N ALA A 190 13.20 -7.83 -2.14
CA ALA A 190 12.21 -6.93 -1.59
C ALA A 190 12.22 -5.54 -2.23
N TYR A 191 11.07 -4.88 -2.21
CA TYR A 191 10.98 -3.42 -2.24
C TYR A 191 11.02 -2.90 -0.82
N VAL A 192 12.01 -2.04 -0.52
CA VAL A 192 12.25 -1.53 0.83
C VAL A 192 12.03 -0.02 0.85
N GLY A 193 10.98 0.40 1.55
CA GLY A 193 10.65 1.79 1.83
C GLY A 193 11.29 2.22 3.15
N ARG A 194 12.15 3.24 3.09
CA ARG A 194 12.77 3.86 4.26
C ARG A 194 12.34 5.31 4.38
N TYR A 195 11.88 5.68 5.58
CA TYR A 195 11.47 7.06 5.84
C TYR A 195 12.68 7.98 5.97
N THR A 196 12.58 9.15 5.36
CA THR A 196 13.54 10.25 5.52
C THR A 196 13.25 11.09 6.77
N THR A 197 12.07 10.96 7.36
CA THR A 197 11.67 11.65 8.60
C THR A 197 11.80 10.75 9.84
N GLU A 198 11.86 11.36 11.02
CA GLU A 198 12.00 10.66 12.30
C GLU A 198 10.71 9.98 12.77
N ASP A 199 9.56 10.63 12.57
CA ASP A 199 8.23 10.16 12.97
C ASP A 199 7.77 8.87 12.28
N LYS A 200 8.43 8.47 11.19
CA LYS A 200 8.10 7.29 10.37
C LYS A 200 6.63 7.24 9.94
N PHE A 201 6.07 8.41 9.61
CA PHE A 201 4.69 8.53 9.13
C PHE A 201 4.63 9.05 7.68
N PRO A 202 3.75 8.53 6.80
CA PRO A 202 3.63 8.99 5.42
C PRO A 202 3.30 10.49 5.31
N LYS A 203 4.01 11.23 4.47
CA LYS A 203 3.76 12.65 4.17
C LYS A 203 3.64 12.88 2.68
N ASN A 204 2.78 13.83 2.31
CA ASN A 204 2.53 14.23 0.91
C ASN A 204 2.36 13.01 0.01
N PHE A 205 1.29 12.24 0.23
CA PHE A 205 0.99 11.01 -0.49
C PHE A 205 -0.29 11.16 -1.32
N TRP A 206 -0.54 10.22 -2.23
CA TRP A 206 -1.75 10.24 -3.05
C TRP A 206 -3.00 9.99 -2.21
N LEU A 207 -3.98 10.89 -2.35
CA LEU A 207 -5.34 10.67 -1.89
C LEU A 207 -6.27 10.47 -3.11
N PRO A 208 -7.00 9.35 -3.16
CA PRO A 208 -7.94 9.09 -4.24
C PRO A 208 -8.99 10.19 -4.39
N THR A 209 -9.21 10.65 -5.62
CA THR A 209 -10.19 11.71 -5.91
C THR A 209 -11.60 11.33 -5.45
N SER A 210 -11.95 10.03 -5.47
CA SER A 210 -13.24 9.55 -4.99
C SER A 210 -13.48 9.85 -3.50
N LEU A 211 -12.46 9.78 -2.65
CA LEU A 211 -12.59 10.09 -1.21
C LEU A 211 -12.90 11.58 -0.99
N LEU A 212 -12.27 12.46 -1.78
CA LEU A 212 -12.56 13.89 -1.75
C LEU A 212 -14.00 14.17 -2.19
N LEU A 213 -14.45 13.53 -3.27
CA LEU A 213 -15.81 13.67 -3.80
C LEU A 213 -16.87 13.17 -2.82
N GLU A 214 -16.66 12.01 -2.21
CA GLU A 214 -17.58 11.43 -1.23
C GLU A 214 -17.69 12.30 0.02
N THR A 215 -16.55 12.76 0.55
CA THR A 215 -16.53 13.63 1.73
C THR A 215 -17.23 14.97 1.43
N LEU A 216 -16.98 15.55 0.25
CA LEU A 216 -17.66 16.78 -0.18
C LEU A 216 -19.16 16.57 -0.41
N LEU A 217 -19.57 15.41 -0.93
CA LEU A 217 -20.99 15.05 -1.08
C LEU A 217 -21.68 14.98 0.28
N PHE A 218 -21.04 14.40 1.29
CA PHE A 218 -21.59 14.36 2.64
C PHE A 218 -21.64 15.75 3.29
N ALA A 219 -20.60 16.58 3.10
CA ALA A 219 -20.63 17.98 3.52
C ALA A 219 -21.81 18.73 2.86
N ARG A 220 -22.04 18.52 1.56
CA ARG A 220 -23.16 19.11 0.83
C ARG A 220 -24.51 18.71 1.42
N ARG A 221 -24.72 17.42 1.71
CA ARG A 221 -25.97 16.94 2.34
C ARG A 221 -26.18 17.54 3.72
N ALA A 222 -25.11 17.70 4.50
CA ALA A 222 -25.18 18.37 5.80
C ALA A 222 -25.55 19.86 5.65
N TYR A 223 -24.98 20.55 4.67
CA TYR A 223 -25.29 21.94 4.34
C TYR A 223 -26.75 22.12 3.92
N GLU A 224 -27.24 21.31 2.98
CA GLU A 224 -28.62 21.37 2.47
C GLU A 224 -29.66 21.04 3.56
N SER A 225 -29.30 20.19 4.53
CA SER A 225 -30.13 19.89 5.71
C SER A 225 -29.97 20.89 6.86
N LYS A 226 -29.18 21.96 6.68
CA LYS A 226 -28.86 22.97 7.70
C LYS A 226 -28.25 22.39 8.99
N ASN A 227 -27.54 21.27 8.87
CA ASN A 227 -26.81 20.65 9.97
C ASN A 227 -25.37 21.20 10.02
N GLU A 228 -25.21 22.38 10.64
CA GLU A 228 -23.94 23.10 10.70
C GLU A 228 -22.82 22.31 11.38
N LYS A 229 -23.15 21.54 12.43
CA LYS A 229 -22.19 20.70 13.14
C LYS A 229 -21.60 19.64 12.20
N LEU A 230 -22.47 18.89 11.53
CA LEU A 230 -22.04 17.82 10.63
C LEU A 230 -21.30 18.37 9.42
N PHE A 231 -21.71 19.53 8.90
CA PHE A 231 -20.97 20.23 7.86
C PHE A 231 -19.54 20.55 8.32
N SER A 232 -19.38 21.17 9.49
CA SER A 232 -18.07 21.51 10.07
C SER A 232 -17.17 20.28 10.26
N GLU A 233 -17.75 19.15 10.71
CA GLU A 233 -17.03 17.88 10.85
C GLU A 233 -16.48 17.38 9.51
N TYR A 234 -17.28 17.38 8.43
CA TYR A 234 -16.79 16.99 7.10
C TYR A 234 -15.78 17.97 6.51
N ILE A 235 -15.93 19.28 6.78
CA ILE A 235 -14.93 20.28 6.38
C ILE A 235 -13.61 20.04 7.10
N SER A 236 -13.62 19.70 8.39
CA SER A 236 -12.42 19.36 9.15
C SER A 236 -11.68 18.17 8.53
N VAL A 237 -12.42 17.13 8.12
CA VAL A 237 -11.85 15.97 7.41
C VAL A 237 -11.24 16.38 6.06
N LEU A 238 -11.94 17.18 5.25
CA LEU A 238 -11.41 17.68 3.98
C LEU A 238 -10.14 18.53 4.19
N LYS A 239 -10.13 19.37 5.22
CA LYS A 239 -8.98 20.20 5.57
C LYS A 239 -7.76 19.33 5.90
N ASP A 240 -7.92 18.32 6.75
CA ASP A 240 -6.85 17.39 7.10
C ASP A 240 -6.30 16.65 5.86
N MET A 241 -7.17 16.22 4.96
CA MET A 241 -6.79 15.58 3.69
C MET A 241 -5.95 16.51 2.80
N ILE A 242 -6.40 17.75 2.63
CA ILE A 242 -5.76 18.75 1.75
C ILE A 242 -4.42 19.23 2.32
N GLU A 243 -4.31 19.41 3.64
CA GLU A 243 -3.08 19.84 4.30
C GLU A 243 -1.97 18.78 4.23
N LYS A 244 -2.34 17.49 4.17
CA LYS A 244 -1.38 16.37 4.11
C LYS A 244 -0.94 15.99 2.70
N SER A 245 -1.56 16.52 1.66
CA SER A 245 -1.30 16.11 0.27
C SER A 245 -1.50 17.25 -0.74
N GLU A 246 -0.41 17.66 -1.38
CA GLU A 246 -0.45 18.66 -2.46
C GLU A 246 -1.28 18.17 -3.64
N SER A 247 -1.21 16.87 -3.95
CA SER A 247 -2.04 16.25 -4.99
C SER A 247 -3.53 16.30 -4.63
N ALA A 248 -3.89 16.09 -3.36
CA ALA A 248 -5.27 16.20 -2.90
C ALA A 248 -5.78 17.63 -2.98
N LYS A 249 -4.95 18.62 -2.62
CA LYS A 249 -5.27 20.05 -2.79
C LYS A 249 -5.57 20.37 -4.26
N TYR A 250 -4.72 19.91 -5.17
CA TYR A 250 -4.91 20.10 -6.60
C TYR A 250 -6.21 19.43 -7.10
N GLU A 251 -6.41 18.15 -6.79
CA GLU A 251 -7.60 17.40 -7.20
C GLU A 251 -8.89 17.99 -6.61
N PHE A 252 -8.85 18.42 -5.34
CA PHE A 252 -9.99 19.05 -4.69
C PHE A 252 -10.40 20.33 -5.42
N THR A 253 -9.45 21.25 -5.59
CA THR A 253 -9.71 22.59 -6.16
C THR A 253 -10.11 22.55 -7.64
N ASN A 254 -9.48 21.67 -8.42
CA ASN A 254 -9.66 21.64 -9.89
C ASN A 254 -10.69 20.62 -10.38
N ARG A 255 -11.06 19.62 -9.56
CA ARG A 255 -11.92 18.51 -10.00
C ARG A 255 -13.09 18.24 -9.07
N ALA A 256 -12.87 18.21 -7.76
CA ALA A 256 -13.92 17.80 -6.82
C ALA A 256 -14.87 18.95 -6.45
N LEU A 257 -14.35 20.14 -6.23
CA LEU A 257 -15.12 21.29 -5.77
C LEU A 257 -16.12 21.74 -6.85
N THR A 258 -17.40 21.75 -6.48
CA THR A 258 -18.48 22.21 -7.35
C THR A 258 -18.36 23.69 -7.70
N THR A 259 -18.95 24.08 -8.82
CA THR A 259 -19.14 25.49 -9.22
C THR A 259 -20.41 26.12 -8.65
N GLN A 260 -21.26 25.33 -7.98
CA GLN A 260 -22.56 25.79 -7.48
C GLN A 260 -22.44 26.68 -6.24
N GLN A 261 -23.01 27.88 -6.34
CA GLN A 261 -23.14 28.85 -5.25
C GLN A 261 -24.46 28.67 -4.49
N PRO A 262 -24.55 29.05 -3.20
CA PRO A 262 -23.50 29.63 -2.34
C PRO A 262 -22.55 28.59 -1.71
N PHE A 263 -22.87 27.30 -1.82
CA PHE A 263 -22.13 26.21 -1.16
C PHE A 263 -20.63 26.22 -1.42
N ARG A 264 -20.20 26.48 -2.66
CA ARG A 264 -18.77 26.60 -3.02
C ARG A 264 -18.05 27.62 -2.15
N ASN A 265 -18.59 28.82 -2.00
CA ASN A 265 -17.95 29.90 -1.25
C ASN A 265 -17.84 29.57 0.24
N ASP A 266 -18.87 28.94 0.81
CA ASP A 266 -18.85 28.55 2.22
C ASP A 266 -17.81 27.46 2.49
N VAL A 267 -17.66 26.49 1.58
CA VAL A 267 -16.61 25.47 1.64
C VAL A 267 -15.22 26.10 1.54
N LEU A 268 -14.98 26.96 0.54
CA LEU A 268 -13.69 27.63 0.34
C LEU A 268 -13.32 28.50 1.56
N LYS A 269 -14.27 29.28 2.06
CA LYS A 269 -14.10 30.09 3.27
C LYS A 269 -13.75 29.23 4.49
N ALA A 270 -14.46 28.12 4.70
CA ALA A 270 -14.23 27.24 5.84
C ALA A 270 -12.89 26.49 5.75
N LEU A 271 -12.40 26.22 4.54
CA LEU A 271 -11.08 25.65 4.29
C LEU A 271 -9.94 26.69 4.29
N GLY A 272 -10.25 27.99 4.32
CA GLY A 272 -9.26 29.06 4.23
C GLY A 272 -8.60 29.15 2.84
N LEU A 273 -9.32 28.77 1.79
CA LEU A 273 -8.86 28.81 0.40
C LEU A 273 -9.39 30.06 -0.32
N PRO A 274 -8.71 30.54 -1.38
CA PRO A 274 -9.15 31.70 -2.16
C PRO A 274 -10.56 31.51 -2.75
N LEU A 275 -11.34 32.60 -2.80
CA LEU A 275 -12.66 32.69 -3.43
C LEU A 275 -12.49 33.14 -4.89
N ASP A 276 -11.81 32.34 -5.70
CA ASP A 276 -11.71 32.57 -7.14
C ASP A 276 -12.94 32.02 -7.88
#